data_AF-D3PMX3-F1
#
_entry.id   AF-D3PMX3-F1
#
_cell.length_a   1.000
_cell.length_b   1.000
_cell.length_c   1.000
_cell.angle_alpha   90.00
_cell.angle_beta   90.00
_cell.angle_gamma   90.00
#
_symmetry.space_group_name_H-M   'P 1'
#
loop_
_entity.id
_entity.type
_entity.pdbx_description
1 polymer ?
#
loop_
_entity_poly.entity_id
_entity_poly.type
_entity_poly.pdbx_seq_one_letter_code
_entity_poly.pdbx_strand_id
1 'polypeptide(L)' 'MQGLEAQAFWQMLEHATWVVWDRQRRHCFVWLPGEGGRVFRYEGARAVQVAEGEEAVRMGRAMGVEDVAA' A
#
# COMPACT_ATOMS: atom_id res chain seq x y z
N MET A 1 5.11 13.46 4.24
CA MET A 1 4.83 12.02 4.42
C MET A 1 3.79 11.88 5.53
N GLN A 2 2.60 11.34 5.22
CA GLN A 2 1.53 11.13 6.20
C GLN A 2 1.67 9.72 6.80
N GLY A 3 1.51 9.60 8.12
CA GLY A 3 1.49 8.32 8.82
C GLY A 3 0.08 7.99 9.29
N LEU A 4 -0.32 6.73 9.15
CA LEU A 4 -1.56 6.18 9.69
C LEU A 4 -1.25 5.39 10.95
N GLU A 5 -2.05 5.61 11.99
CA GLU A 5 -2.10 4.70 13.14
C GLU A 5 -2.45 3.29 12.68
N ALA A 6 -1.96 2.27 13.39
CA ALA A 6 -2.19 0.87 13.01
C ALA A 6 -3.67 0.56 12.77
N GLN A 7 -4.58 1.04 13.63
CA GLN A 7 -6.00 0.78 13.48
C GLN A 7 -6.57 1.38 12.19
N ALA A 8 -6.26 2.64 11.89
CA ALA A 8 -6.71 3.29 10.66
C ALA A 8 -6.12 2.62 9.41
N PHE A 9 -4.86 2.19 9.47
CA PHE A 9 -4.24 1.44 8.40
C PHE A 9 -4.96 0.11 8.16
N TRP A 10 -5.24 -0.67 9.21
CA TRP A 10 -5.96 -1.94 9.09
C TRP A 10 -7.38 -1.74 8.54
N GLN A 11 -8.11 -0.74 9.02
CA GLN A 11 -9.44 -0.39 8.49
C GLN A 11 -9.40 -0.03 7.00
N MET A 12 -8.40 0.73 6.55
CA MET A 12 -8.22 1.04 5.13
C MET A 12 -8.02 -0.23 4.29
N LEU A 13 -7.30 -1.23 4.79
CA LEU A 13 -7.10 -2.50 4.06
C LEU A 13 -8.40 -3.28 3.85
N GLU A 14 -9.41 -3.12 4.72
CA GLU A 14 -10.72 -3.76 4.55
C GLU A 14 -11.47 -3.26 3.31
N HIS A 15 -11.12 -2.07 2.81
CA HIS A 15 -11.71 -1.46 1.62
C HIS A 15 -10.83 -1.60 0.37
N ALA A 16 -9.66 -2.23 0.48
CA ALA A 16 -8.73 -2.39 -0.62
C ALA A 16 -9.11 -3.53 -1.55
N THR A 17 -8.98 -3.32 -2.86
CA THR A 17 -9.14 -4.38 -3.86
C THR A 17 -7.91 -5.28 -3.90
N TRP A 18 -6.73 -4.68 -3.73
CA TRP A 18 -5.45 -5.40 -3.74
C TRP A 18 -4.64 -5.02 -2.52
N VAL A 19 -4.09 -6.01 -1.84
CA VAL A 19 -3.14 -5.84 -0.74
C VAL A 19 -1.99 -6.81 -0.95
N VAL A 20 -0.78 -6.27 -1.15
CA VAL A 20 0.44 -7.07 -1.36
C VAL A 20 1.51 -6.65 -0.38
N TRP A 21 2.08 -7.65 0.31
CA TRP A 21 3.06 -7.46 1.35
C TRP A 21 4.46 -7.89 0.89
N ASP A 22 5.41 -6.96 0.97
CA ASP A 22 6.83 -7.27 0.90
C ASP A 22 7.41 -7.25 2.32
N ARG A 23 7.63 -8.45 2.88
CA ARG A 23 8.18 -8.61 4.23
C ARG A 23 9.65 -8.23 4.32
N GLN A 24 10.42 -8.32 3.24
CA GLN A 24 11.85 -7.96 3.26
C GLN A 24 12.01 -6.45 3.43
N ARG A 25 11.20 -5.66 2.72
CA ARG A 25 11.23 -4.18 2.77
C ARG A 25 10.24 -3.59 3.78
N ARG A 26 9.41 -4.43 4.40
CA ARG A 26 8.28 -4.04 5.26
C ARG A 26 7.31 -3.09 4.54
N HIS A 27 7.13 -3.29 3.23
CA HIS A 27 6.21 -2.53 2.41
C HIS A 27 4.88 -3.24 2.22
N CYS A 28 3.82 -2.46 2.09
CA CYS A 28 2.48 -2.90 1.75
C CYS A 28 1.98 -2.04 0.59
N PHE A 29 1.78 -2.66 -0.57
CA PHE A 29 1.07 -2.04 -1.68
C PHE A 29 -0.42 -2.27 -1.47
N VAL A 30 -1.19 -1.21 -1.67
CA VAL A 30 -2.63 -1.19 -1.52
C VAL A 30 -3.26 -0.52 -2.74
N TRP A 31 -4.28 -1.14 -3.32
CA TRP A 31 -5.11 -0.51 -4.34
C TRP A 31 -6.49 -0.19 -3.77
N LEU A 32 -6.85 1.08 -3.73
CA LEU A 32 -8.13 1.56 -3.26
C LEU A 32 -9.01 1.96 -4.47
N PRO A 33 -10.22 1.39 -4.63
CA PRO A 33 -11.14 1.79 -5.70
C PRO A 33 -11.39 3.30 -5.73
N GLY A 34 -11.21 3.92 -6.89
CA GLY A 34 -11.44 5.37 -7.08
C GLY A 34 -10.36 6.28 -6.50
N GLU A 35 -9.41 5.76 -5.72
CA GLU A 35 -8.27 6.51 -5.18
C GLU A 35 -6.92 6.10 -5.80
N GLY A 36 -6.81 4.85 -6.28
CA GLY A 36 -5.61 4.32 -6.92
C GLY A 36 -4.64 3.64 -5.96
N GLY A 37 -3.40 3.46 -6.42
CA GLY A 37 -2.34 2.73 -5.72
C GLY A 37 -1.66 3.58 -4.65
N ARG A 38 -1.37 2.96 -3.50
CA ARG A 38 -0.55 3.52 -2.41
C ARG A 38 0.44 2.47 -1.92
N VAL A 39 1.61 2.91 -1.46
CA VAL A 39 2.55 2.04 -0.75
C VAL A 39 2.82 2.60 0.63
N PHE A 40 2.72 1.72 1.62
CA PHE A 40 3.00 2.01 3.02
C PHE A 40 4.20 1.21 3.50
N ARG A 41 5.02 1.81 4.35
CA ARG A 41 6.03 1.10 5.14
C ARG A 41 5.53 0.89 6.56
N TYR A 42 5.49 -0.36 7.01
CA TYR A 42 5.02 -0.69 8.34
C TYR A 42 6.13 -0.50 9.37
N GLU A 43 5.95 0.44 10.30
CA GLU A 43 6.90 0.85 11.34
C GLU A 43 6.40 0.48 12.75
N GLY A 44 6.01 -0.79 12.95
CA GLY A 44 5.57 -1.25 14.27
C GLY A 44 4.15 -0.79 14.56
N ALA A 45 3.97 0.32 15.28
CA ALA A 45 2.64 0.80 15.67
C ALA A 45 1.93 1.65 14.59
N ARG A 46 2.61 1.97 13.48
CA ARG A 46 2.09 2.85 12.43
C ARG A 46 2.51 2.40 11.04
N ALA A 47 1.77 2.86 10.03
CA ALA A 47 2.10 2.70 8.63
C ALA A 47 2.39 4.07 8.00
N VAL A 48 3.57 4.24 7.41
CA VAL A 48 3.96 5.51 6.77
C VAL A 48 3.75 5.39 5.26
N GLN A 49 2.98 6.29 4.65
CA GLN A 49 2.85 6.32 3.20
C GLN A 49 4.16 6.78 2.58
N VAL A 50 4.72 5.96 1.70
CA VAL A 50 6.00 6.23 1.01
C VAL A 50 5.83 6.48 -0.48
N ALA A 51 4.72 6.06 -1.08
CA ALA A 51 4.37 6.34 -2.47
C ALA A 51 2.85 6.36 -2.70
N GLU A 52 2.42 7.05 -3.75
CA GLU A 52 1.05 7.08 -4.26
C GLU A 52 1.04 7.19 -5.80
N GLY A 53 -0.10 6.89 -6.41
CA GLY A 53 -0.30 7.01 -7.86
C GLY A 53 0.65 6.12 -8.67
N GLU A 54 1.20 6.67 -9.75
CA GLU A 54 2.09 5.93 -10.66
C GLU A 54 3.32 5.35 -9.97
N GLU A 55 3.87 6.06 -8.98
CA GLU A 55 5.02 5.60 -8.22
C GLU A 55 4.67 4.36 -7.38
N ALA A 56 3.50 4.38 -6.74
CA ALA A 56 3.01 3.22 -6.01
C ALA A 56 2.77 2.03 -6.93
N VAL A 57 2.25 2.24 -8.14
CA VAL A 57 2.06 1.17 -9.15
C VAL A 57 3.40 0.59 -9.57
N ARG A 58 4.40 1.43 -9.84
CA ARG A 58 5.76 1.01 -10.17
C ARG A 58 6.37 0.14 -9.08
N MET A 59 6.22 0.57 -7.82
CA MET A 59 6.67 -0.21 -6.65
C MET A 59 5.86 -1.51 -6.49
N GLY A 60 4.55 -1.48 -6.66
CA GLY A 60 3.67 -2.65 -6.61
C GLY A 60 4.08 -3.71 -7.62
N ARG A 61 4.42 -3.32 -8.86
CA ARG A 61 4.97 -4.24 -9.87
C ARG A 61 6.28 -4.89 -9.43
N ALA A 62 7.18 -4.13 -8.82
CA ALA A 62 8.42 -4.68 -8.25
C ALA A 62 8.18 -5.61 -7.05
N MET A 63 7.00 -5.54 -6.42
CA MET A 63 6.54 -6.43 -5.35
C MET A 63 5.77 -7.66 -5.89
N GLY A 64 5.62 -7.80 -7.22
CA GLY A 64 4.93 -8.93 -7.85
C GLY A 64 3.46 -8.69 -8.19
N VAL A 65 2.99 -7.43 -8.21
CA VAL A 65 1.65 -7.11 -8.70
C VAL A 65 1.67 -6.96 -10.22
N GLU A 66 1.22 -7.98 -10.93
CA GLU A 66 1.28 -8.04 -12.40
C GLU A 66 0.07 -7.33 -13.06
N ASP A 67 -1.12 -7.42 -12.46
CA ASP A 67 -2.38 -6.83 -12.99
C ASP A 67 -2.89 -5.69 -12.10
N VAL A 68 -2.18 -4.55 -12.09
CA VAL A 68 -2.74 -3.30 -11.55
C VAL A 68 -3.58 -2.60 -12.63
N ALA A 69 -4.60 -3.27 -13.17
CA ALA A 69 -5.52 -2.65 -14.13
C ALA A 69 -6.83 -3.45 -14.28
N ALA A 70 -7.91 -2.90 -13.74
CA ALA A 70 -9.08 -2.51 -14.51
C ALA A 70 -9.81 -1.38 -13.76
#